data_AF-A0A8K1YV66-F1
#
_entry.id   AF-A0A8K1YV66-F1
#
_cell.length_a   1.000
_cell.length_b   1.000
_cell.length_c   1.000
_cell.angle_alpha   90.00
_cell.angle_beta   90.00
_cell.angle_gamma   90.00
#
_symmetry.space_group_name_H-M   'P 1'
#
loop_
_entity.id
_entity.type
_entity.pdbx_description
1 polymer ?
#
loop_
_entity_poly.entity_id
_entity_poly.type
_entity_poly.pdbx_seq_one_letter_code
_entity_poly.pdbx_strand_id
1 'polypeptide(L)'
;MNNIIPIIYLTIVCILLIPVSYFITVQILNFIYNTYTLKNLEKKNYYKNYSHTKYNKLLKMYIKNKLWALAINNLENALELQNIRSNKIIIDYINEIGLIYKQINYKKLSLEYYNLVSNLKKSNRDSRI
;
A
#
# COMPACT_ATOMS: atom_id res chain seq x y z
N MET A 1 -29.63 -6.91 -52.85
CA MET A 1 -29.30 -7.63 -51.60
C MET A 1 -29.32 -6.62 -50.47
N ASN A 2 -30.13 -6.86 -49.43
CA ASN A 2 -30.40 -5.88 -48.37
C ASN A 2 -29.19 -5.72 -47.43
N ASN A 3 -28.34 -4.73 -47.70
CA ASN A 3 -27.19 -4.35 -46.85
C ASN A 3 -27.60 -3.74 -45.50
N ILE A 4 -28.90 -3.58 -45.24
CA ILE A 4 -29.46 -2.99 -44.03
C ILE A 4 -29.18 -3.88 -42.80
N ILE A 5 -29.29 -5.21 -42.93
CA ILE A 5 -29.10 -6.14 -41.81
C ILE A 5 -27.65 -6.11 -41.29
N PRO A 6 -26.61 -6.19 -42.15
CA PRO A 6 -25.22 -6.01 -41.73
C PRO A 6 -24.94 -4.65 -41.05
N ILE A 7 -25.53 -3.56 -41.55
CA ILE A 7 -25.33 -2.21 -41.01
C ILE A 7 -25.90 -2.09 -39.59
N ILE A 8 -27.13 -2.59 -39.37
CA ILE A 8 -27.76 -2.58 -38.05
C ILE A 8 -26.96 -3.41 -37.05
N TYR A 9 -26.50 -4.60 -37.46
CA TYR A 9 -25.65 -5.46 -36.62
C TYR A 9 -24.36 -4.74 -36.20
N LEU A 10 -23.65 -4.12 -37.15
CA LEU A 10 -22.43 -3.37 -36.87
C LEU A 10 -22.68 -2.22 -35.89
N THR A 11 -23.81 -1.54 -36.05
CA THR A 11 -24.18 -0.39 -35.20
C THR A 11 -24.40 -0.82 -33.75
N ILE A 12 -25.11 -1.94 -33.53
CA ILE A 12 -25.33 -2.49 -32.20
C ILE A 12 -24.01 -2.91 -31.55
N VAL A 13 -23.12 -3.56 -32.30
CA VAL A 13 -21.80 -3.96 -31.81
C VAL A 13 -20.98 -2.73 -31.41
N CYS A 14 -20.98 -1.67 -32.21
CA CYS A 14 -20.28 -0.42 -31.86
C CYS A 14 -20.83 0.22 -30.59
N ILE A 15 -22.15 0.25 -30.41
CA ILE A 15 -22.79 0.80 -29.20
C ILE A 15 -22.36 0.00 -27.95
N LEU A 16 -22.23 -1.32 -28.05
CA LEU A 16 -21.77 -2.16 -26.94
C LEU A 16 -20.27 -2.03 -26.65
N LEU A 17 -19.44 -1.75 -27.66
CA LEU A 17 -17.99 -1.63 -27.48
C LEU A 17 -17.57 -0.30 -26.84
N ILE A 18 -18.34 0.78 -27.02
CA ILE A 18 -18.06 2.10 -26.42
C ILE A 18 -17.93 2.04 -24.88
N PRO A 19 -18.89 1.49 -24.10
CA PRO A 19 -18.77 1.44 -22.65
C PRO A 19 -17.65 0.53 -22.18
N VAL A 20 -17.37 -0.57 -22.90
CA VAL A 20 -16.26 -1.48 -22.59
C VAL A 20 -14.92 -0.77 -22.78
N SER A 21 -14.75 -0.07 -23.90
CA SER A 21 -13.56 0.74 -24.18
C SER A 21 -13.35 1.83 -23.13
N TYR A 22 -14.41 2.54 -22.75
CA TYR A 22 -14.37 3.54 -21.70
C TYR A 22 -13.91 2.95 -20.35
N PHE A 23 -14.50 1.82 -19.95
CA PHE A 23 -14.16 1.15 -18.69
C PHE A 23 -12.69 0.70 -18.65
N ILE A 24 -12.21 0.07 -19.74
CA ILE A 24 -10.81 -0.34 -19.87
C ILE A 24 -9.88 0.89 -19.80
N THR A 25 -10.23 1.98 -20.48
CA THR A 25 -9.45 3.22 -20.49
C THR A 25 -9.30 3.80 -19.08
N VAL A 26 -10.38 3.86 -18.30
CA VAL A 26 -10.34 4.33 -16.90
C VAL A 26 -9.45 3.44 -16.04
N GLN A 27 -9.51 2.11 -16.20
CA GLN A 27 -8.63 1.20 -15.47
C GLN A 27 -7.16 1.41 -15.82
N ILE A 28 -6.84 1.56 -17.11
CA ILE A 28 -5.48 1.81 -17.59
C ILE A 28 -4.95 3.13 -17.04
N LEU A 29 -5.74 4.20 -17.09
CA LEU A 29 -5.35 5.50 -16.53
C LEU A 29 -5.07 5.41 -15.02
N ASN A 30 -5.93 4.74 -14.26
CA ASN A 30 -5.70 4.50 -12.84
C ASN A 30 -4.43 3.68 -12.58
N PHE A 31 -4.17 2.66 -13.39
CA PHE A 31 -2.94 1.86 -13.30
C PHE A 31 -1.69 2.69 -13.59
N ILE A 32 -1.71 3.50 -14.66
CA ILE A 32 -0.61 4.40 -15.03
C ILE A 32 -0.35 5.42 -13.91
N TYR A 33 -1.40 6.07 -13.40
CA TYR A 33 -1.29 7.04 -12.31
C TYR A 33 -0.68 6.42 -11.05
N ASN A 34 -1.13 5.23 -10.66
CA ASN A 34 -0.59 4.51 -9.52
C ASN A 34 0.89 4.13 -9.74
N THR A 35 1.23 3.64 -10.93
CA THR A 35 2.61 3.26 -11.29
C THR A 35 3.55 4.47 -11.32
N TYR A 36 3.11 5.60 -11.86
CA TYR A 36 3.89 6.83 -11.87
C TYR A 36 4.11 7.38 -10.46
N THR A 37 3.05 7.39 -9.65
CA THR A 37 3.12 7.77 -8.24
C THR A 37 4.11 6.87 -7.50
N LEU A 38 4.05 5.55 -7.74
CA LEU A 38 4.99 4.59 -7.17
C LEU A 38 6.43 4.89 -7.56
N LYS A 39 6.74 5.02 -8.85
CA LYS A 39 8.10 5.33 -9.33
C LYS A 39 8.64 6.64 -8.76
N ASN A 40 7.79 7.65 -8.62
CA ASN A 40 8.17 8.93 -8.03
C ASN A 40 8.45 8.81 -6.52
N LEU A 41 7.79 7.86 -5.83
CA LEU A 41 8.02 7.57 -4.42
C LEU A 41 9.24 6.67 -4.20
N GLU A 42 9.46 5.67 -5.06
CA GLU A 42 10.68 4.85 -5.07
C GLU A 42 11.93 5.69 -5.32
N LYS A 43 11.90 6.61 -6.31
CA LYS A 43 12.98 7.58 -6.52
C LYS A 43 13.23 8.49 -5.31
N LYS A 44 12.23 8.64 -4.42
CA LYS A 44 12.29 9.47 -3.21
C LYS A 44 12.54 8.67 -1.93
N ASN A 45 12.76 7.36 -2.00
CA ASN A 45 13.12 6.51 -0.85
C ASN A 45 14.55 6.74 -0.31
N TYR A 46 15.05 7.97 -0.47
CA TYR A 46 16.07 8.54 0.38
C TYR A 46 15.37 9.08 1.62
N TYR A 47 15.68 8.55 2.80
CA TYR A 47 15.37 9.06 4.14
C TYR A 47 14.64 10.41 4.19
N LYS A 48 13.34 10.43 3.89
CA LYS A 48 12.55 11.66 3.85
C LYS A 48 11.56 11.66 5.00
N ASN A 49 11.75 12.58 5.93
CA ASN A 49 10.88 12.71 7.09
C ASN A 49 9.50 13.23 6.64
N TYR A 50 8.50 12.34 6.66
CA TYR A 50 7.11 12.67 6.34
C TYR A 50 6.25 12.77 7.61
N SER A 51 5.09 13.43 7.51
CA SER A 51 4.08 13.38 8.58
C SER A 51 3.54 11.94 8.75
N HIS A 52 3.10 11.60 9.97
CA HIS A 52 2.46 10.31 10.26
C HIS A 52 1.30 9.98 9.30
N THR A 53 0.47 10.98 8.97
CA THR A 53 -0.63 10.83 8.00
C THR A 53 -0.16 10.40 6.61
N LYS A 54 1.00 10.91 6.18
CA LYS A 54 1.58 10.59 4.88
C LYS A 54 2.22 9.20 4.88
N TYR A 55 2.94 8.82 5.93
CA TYR A 55 3.43 7.46 6.11
C TYR A 55 2.29 6.42 6.07
N ASN A 56 1.18 6.68 6.76
CA ASN A 56 0.02 5.79 6.74
C ASN A 56 -0.63 5.69 5.35
N LYS A 57 -0.70 6.81 4.62
CA LYS A 57 -1.24 6.81 3.25
C LYS A 57 -0.37 5.96 2.31
N LEU A 58 0.95 6.10 2.42
CA LEU A 58 1.91 5.31 1.66
C LEU A 58 1.84 3.83 2.02
N LEU A 59 1.82 3.51 3.31
CA LEU A 59 1.70 2.14 3.79
C LEU A 59 0.47 1.44 3.22
N LYS A 60 -0.72 2.07 3.31
CA LYS A 60 -1.96 1.53 2.74
C LYS A 60 -1.84 1.28 1.24
N MET A 61 -1.17 2.18 0.52
CA MET A 61 -0.93 2.04 -0.91
C MET A 61 0.02 0.87 -1.21
N TYR A 62 1.11 0.71 -0.46
CA TYR A 62 2.06 -0.38 -0.64
C TYR A 62 1.42 -1.74 -0.31
N ILE A 63 0.68 -1.85 0.79
CA ILE A 63 -0.06 -3.07 1.15
C ILE A 63 -1.10 -3.42 0.08
N LYS A 64 -1.91 -2.45 -0.37
CA LYS A 64 -2.93 -2.66 -1.41
C LYS A 64 -2.33 -3.23 -2.70
N ASN A 65 -1.13 -2.79 -3.06
CA ASN A 65 -0.41 -3.24 -4.25
C ASN A 65 0.54 -4.43 -3.98
N LYS A 66 0.52 -5.02 -2.78
CA LYS A 66 1.41 -6.13 -2.36
C LYS A 66 2.91 -5.82 -2.49
N LEU A 67 3.29 -4.56 -2.31
CA LEU A 67 4.68 -4.09 -2.39
C LEU A 67 5.35 -4.16 -1.02
N TRP A 68 5.55 -5.39 -0.53
CA TRP A 68 5.92 -5.67 0.86
C TRP A 68 7.24 -5.03 1.29
N ALA A 69 8.27 -5.10 0.45
CA ALA A 69 9.58 -4.50 0.76
C ALA A 69 9.48 -2.97 0.94
N LEU A 70 8.69 -2.30 0.10
CA LEU A 70 8.45 -0.86 0.23
C LEU A 70 7.62 -0.52 1.47
N ALA A 71 6.64 -1.36 1.81
CA ALA A 71 5.84 -1.20 3.03
C ALA A 71 6.71 -1.30 4.28
N ILE A 72 7.58 -2.30 4.36
CA ILE A 72 8.53 -2.51 5.47
C ILE A 72 9.50 -1.33 5.54
N ASN A 73 10.18 -0.98 4.44
CA ASN A 73 11.12 0.14 4.40
C ASN A 73 10.46 1.47 4.80
N ASN A 74 9.20 1.70 4.40
CA ASN A 74 8.45 2.90 4.79
C ASN A 74 8.18 2.95 6.31
N LEU A 75 7.90 1.80 6.94
CA LEU A 75 7.70 1.71 8.39
C LEU A 75 9.02 1.86 9.16
N GLU A 76 10.08 1.22 8.70
CA GLU A 76 11.43 1.32 9.30
C GLU A 76 11.97 2.75 9.21
N ASN A 77 11.84 3.39 8.05
CA ASN A 77 12.18 4.81 7.89
C ASN A 77 11.36 5.70 8.82
N ALA A 78 10.08 5.38 9.05
CA ALA A 78 9.26 6.15 9.98
C ALA A 78 9.78 6.00 11.42
N LEU A 79 10.16 4.79 11.83
CA LEU A 79 10.73 4.50 13.15
C LEU A 79 12.08 5.18 13.37
N GLU A 80 12.94 5.27 12.35
CA GLU A 80 14.26 5.90 12.43
C GLU A 80 14.22 7.43 12.35
N LEU A 81 13.39 8.01 11.46
CA LEU A 81 13.43 9.44 11.15
C LEU A 81 12.49 10.30 11.99
N GLN A 82 11.37 9.72 12.44
CA GLN A 82 10.51 10.47 13.33
C GLN A 82 11.08 10.38 14.73
N ASN A 83 11.20 11.53 15.40
CA ASN A 83 11.08 11.61 16.85
C ASN A 83 9.66 11.16 17.23
N ILE A 84 9.32 9.87 17.04
CA ILE A 84 8.02 9.31 17.39
C ILE A 84 7.93 9.34 18.90
N ARG A 85 7.31 10.40 19.43
CA ARG A 85 7.17 10.58 20.88
C ARG A 85 6.14 9.65 21.51
N SER A 86 5.28 9.03 20.70
CA SER A 86 4.24 8.14 21.21
C SER A 86 4.61 6.68 21.03
N ASN A 87 4.83 5.99 22.14
CA ASN A 87 5.05 4.54 22.16
C ASN A 87 3.90 3.76 21.50
N LYS A 88 2.69 4.32 21.45
CA LYS A 88 1.57 3.72 20.71
C LYS A 88 1.86 3.64 19.20
N ILE A 89 2.33 4.73 18.60
CA ILE A 89 2.64 4.77 17.15
C ILE A 89 3.78 3.82 16.82
N ILE A 90 4.81 3.76 17.68
CA ILE A 90 5.92 2.81 17.55
C ILE A 90 5.40 1.38 17.55
N ILE A 91 4.58 1.03 18.55
CA ILE A 91 3.98 -0.29 18.67
C ILE A 91 3.14 -0.64 17.44
N ASP A 92 2.32 0.29 16.95
CA ASP A 92 1.47 0.08 15.79
C ASP A 92 2.32 -0.21 14.54
N TYR A 93 3.39 0.54 14.30
CA TYR A 93 4.30 0.31 13.18
C TYR A 93 5.02 -1.04 13.27
N ILE A 94 5.58 -1.40 14.43
CA ILE A 94 6.27 -2.68 14.60
C ILE A 94 5.29 -3.86 14.42
N ASN A 95 4.04 -3.71 14.89
CA ASN A 95 2.98 -4.69 14.68
C ASN A 95 2.64 -4.86 13.19
N GLU A 96 2.54 -3.75 12.44
CA GLU A 96 2.29 -3.79 11.00
C GLU A 96 3.44 -4.49 10.25
N ILE A 97 4.70 -4.25 10.63
CA ILE A 97 5.84 -5.00 10.07
C ILE A 97 5.68 -6.51 10.35
N GLY A 98 5.35 -6.89 11.58
CA GLY A 98 5.12 -8.29 11.95
C GLY A 98 3.96 -8.92 11.16
N LEU A 99 2.89 -8.17 10.89
CA LEU A 99 1.75 -8.60 10.08
C LEU A 99 2.12 -8.77 8.62
N ILE A 100 2.91 -7.86 8.04
CA ILE A 100 3.42 -8.00 6.67
C ILE A 100 4.27 -9.27 6.56
N TYR A 101 5.23 -9.51 7.47
CA TYR A 101 6.03 -10.74 7.47
C TYR A 101 5.19 -12.01 7.58
N LYS A 102 4.09 -11.97 8.36
CA LYS A 102 3.13 -13.07 8.42
C LYS A 102 2.45 -13.32 7.07
N GLN A 103 2.02 -12.27 6.38
CA GLN A 103 1.36 -12.35 5.08
C GLN A 103 2.28 -12.92 3.98
N ILE A 104 3.59 -12.67 4.07
CA ILE A 104 4.58 -13.22 3.13
C ILE A 104 5.19 -14.56 3.59
N ASN A 105 4.62 -15.23 4.60
CA ASN A 105 5.04 -16.52 5.16
C ASN A 105 6.42 -16.56 5.85
N TYR A 106 6.99 -15.40 6.21
CA TYR A 106 8.22 -15.32 7.02
C TYR A 106 7.90 -15.40 8.51
N LYS A 107 7.47 -16.58 8.97
CA LYS A 107 6.94 -16.81 10.33
C LYS A 107 7.93 -16.42 11.45
N LYS A 108 9.22 -16.73 11.28
CA LYS A 108 10.25 -16.44 12.29
C LYS A 108 10.39 -14.93 12.52
N LEU A 109 10.56 -14.17 11.43
CA LEU A 109 10.64 -12.70 11.47
C LEU A 109 9.34 -12.09 12.03
N SER A 110 8.18 -12.57 11.58
CA SER A 110 6.90 -12.11 12.13
C SER A 110 6.83 -12.25 13.65
N LEU A 111 7.28 -13.37 14.19
CA LEU A 111 7.31 -13.62 15.63
C LEU A 111 8.31 -12.71 16.35
N GLU A 112 9.49 -12.46 15.77
CA GLU A 112 10.48 -11.53 16.33
C GLU A 112 9.88 -10.13 16.52
N TYR A 113 9.17 -9.60 15.53
CA TYR A 113 8.49 -8.30 15.63
C TYR A 113 7.34 -8.30 16.65
N TYR A 114 6.54 -9.37 16.73
CA TYR A 114 5.50 -9.46 17.76
C TYR A 114 6.07 -9.55 19.19
N ASN A 115 7.22 -10.21 19.37
CA ASN A 115 7.92 -10.24 20.64
C ASN A 115 8.45 -8.86 21.03
N LEU A 116 8.99 -8.09 20.07
CA LEU A 116 9.38 -6.69 20.30
C LEU A 116 8.19 -5.86 20.81
N VAL A 117 7.02 -6.01 20.20
CA VAL A 117 5.80 -5.31 20.65
C VAL A 117 5.40 -5.71 22.06
N SER A 118 5.47 -7.00 22.40
CA SER A 118 5.17 -7.49 23.75
C SER A 118 6.08 -6.85 24.80
N ASN A 119 7.39 -6.82 24.52
CA ASN A 119 8.40 -6.23 25.41
C ASN A 119 8.19 -4.73 25.59
N LEU A 120 7.90 -3.99 24.50
CA LEU A 120 7.60 -2.56 24.56
C LEU A 120 6.33 -2.26 25.37
N LYS A 121 5.30 -3.10 25.25
CA LYS A 121 4.07 -2.96 26.05
C LYS A 121 4.32 -3.20 27.54
N LYS A 122 5.18 -4.16 27.89
CA LYS A 122 5.55 -4.43 29.28
C LYS A 122 6.33 -3.26 29.89
N SER A 123 7.38 -2.80 29.22
CA SER A 123 8.18 -1.64 29.66
C SER A 123 7.32 -0.38 29.88
N ASN A 124 6.33 -0.13 29.01
CA ASN A 124 5.39 1.00 29.17
C ASN A 124 4.45 0.90 30.37
N ARG A 125 4.16 -0.31 30.85
CA ARG A 125 3.35 -0.51 32.05
C ARG A 125 4.19 -0.25 33.30
N ASP A 126 5.41 -0.77 33.31
CA ASP A 126 6.33 -0.65 34.45
C ASP A 126 6.78 0.80 34.66
N SER A 127 6.81 1.64 33.61
CA SER A 127 7.16 3.07 33.72
C SER A 127 6.01 3.99 34.15
N ARG A 128 4.82 3.46 34.46
CA ARG A 128 3.64 4.22 34.89
C ARG A 128 3.26 3.99 36.36
N ILE A 129 4.05 3.18 37.07
CA ILE A 129 3.97 2.90 38.51
C ILE A 129 5.06 3.72 39.19
#